data_AF-A0A8B8ZY84-F1
#
_entry.id   AF-A0A8B8ZY84-F1
#
_cell.length_a   1.000
_cell.length_b   1.000
_cell.length_c   1.000
_cell.angle_alpha   90.00
_cell.angle_beta   90.00
_cell.angle_gamma   90.00
#
_symmetry.space_group_name_H-M   'P 1'
#
loop_
_entity.id
_entity.type
_entity.pdbx_description
1 polymer ?
#
loop_
_entity_poly.entity_id
_entity_poly.type
_entity_poly.pdbx_seq_one_letter_code
_entity_poly.pdbx_strand_id
1 'polypeptide(L)'
;MEAESWLKQIEKVFQALRCPDEEKVLFATFMLQGEAADLWEMEKGKLGPGDAPFIWEEFKKIFHEKYFSQGIRFQKYREFDRLEQGDMTVAQYAAKFEEMSRYAPTLISEDSDRARKFKNGLRGRIQQQVAAFELSSYKDVVNKALVIEKGLDNAHAAREKNMKKKF
;
A
#
# COMPACT_ATOMS: atom_id res chain seq x y z
N MET A 1 6.04 -5.24 2.88
CA MET A 1 4.70 -5.89 2.92
C MET A 1 4.79 -7.41 2.97
N GLU A 2 5.94 -8.00 3.31
CA GLU A 2 6.11 -9.46 3.34
C GLU A 2 5.31 -10.12 4.45
N ALA A 3 5.20 -9.50 5.63
CA ALA A 3 4.39 -10.01 6.75
C ALA A 3 2.88 -10.08 6.42
N GLU A 4 2.32 -9.08 5.76
CA GLU A 4 0.89 -9.08 5.34
C GLU A 4 0.64 -10.11 4.23
N SER A 5 1.59 -10.21 3.28
CA SER A 5 1.50 -11.19 2.21
C SER A 5 1.60 -12.61 2.77
N TRP A 6 2.49 -12.83 3.75
CA TRP A 6 2.64 -14.11 4.45
C TRP A 6 1.36 -14.48 5.20
N LEU A 7 0.77 -13.54 5.94
CA LEU A 7 -0.47 -13.81 6.69
C LEU A 7 -1.64 -14.16 5.75
N LYS A 8 -1.79 -13.43 4.64
CA LYS A 8 -2.81 -13.76 3.63
C LYS A 8 -2.55 -15.12 2.97
N GLN A 9 -1.29 -15.46 2.73
CA GLN A 9 -0.93 -16.74 2.12
C GLN A 9 -1.23 -17.91 3.06
N ILE A 10 -0.92 -17.77 4.35
CA ILE A 10 -1.16 -18.84 5.31
C ILE A 10 -2.65 -19.03 5.61
N GLU A 11 -3.44 -17.95 5.64
CA GLU A 11 -4.90 -18.04 5.75
C GLU A 11 -5.52 -18.80 4.57
N LYS A 12 -5.03 -18.58 3.34
CA LYS A 12 -5.44 -19.36 2.17
C LYS A 12 -5.09 -20.84 2.31
N VAL A 13 -3.90 -21.16 2.83
CA VAL A 13 -3.48 -22.55 3.08
C VAL A 13 -4.38 -23.21 4.11
N PHE A 14 -4.66 -22.54 5.23
CA PHE A 14 -5.56 -23.07 6.25
C PHE A 14 -6.98 -23.29 5.74
N GLN A 15 -7.49 -22.37 4.91
CA GLN A 15 -8.78 -22.54 4.26
C GLN A 15 -8.80 -23.75 3.33
N ALA A 16 -7.77 -23.91 2.48
CA ALA A 16 -7.66 -25.03 1.56
C ALA A 16 -7.56 -26.38 2.28
N LEU A 17 -6.83 -26.43 3.39
CA LEU A 17 -6.63 -27.63 4.21
C LEU A 17 -7.78 -27.88 5.21
N ARG A 18 -8.74 -26.96 5.34
CA ARG A 18 -9.77 -26.98 6.39
C ARG A 18 -9.18 -27.16 7.79
N CYS A 19 -8.08 -26.46 8.05
CA CYS A 19 -7.36 -26.53 9.30
C CYS A 19 -8.26 -26.08 10.48
N PRO A 20 -8.40 -26.89 11.54
CA PRO A 20 -9.12 -26.50 12.75
C PRO A 20 -8.53 -25.24 13.39
N ASP A 21 -9.38 -24.38 13.95
CA ASP A 21 -8.96 -23.10 14.53
C ASP A 21 -7.93 -23.28 15.66
N GLU A 22 -8.03 -24.38 16.39
CA GLU A 22 -7.14 -24.76 17.49
C GLU A 22 -5.72 -25.08 17.03
N GLU A 23 -5.54 -25.52 15.78
CA GLU A 23 -4.23 -25.91 15.23
C GLU A 23 -3.56 -24.81 14.40
N LYS A 24 -4.32 -23.78 13.99
CA LYS A 24 -3.81 -22.70 13.12
C LYS A 24 -2.59 -21.99 13.71
N VAL A 25 -2.62 -21.69 15.01
CA VAL A 25 -1.50 -21.01 15.68
C VAL A 25 -0.27 -21.91 15.72
N LEU A 26 -0.44 -23.20 15.99
CA LEU A 26 0.66 -24.17 15.98
C LEU A 26 1.33 -24.21 14.61
N PHE A 27 0.56 -24.41 13.54
CA PHE A 27 1.12 -24.49 12.19
C PHE A 27 1.73 -23.16 11.73
N ALA A 28 1.09 -22.04 12.03
CA ALA A 28 1.62 -20.73 11.66
C ALA A 28 2.96 -20.45 12.31
N THR A 29 3.10 -20.81 13.57
CA THR A 29 4.30 -20.53 14.36
C THR A 29 5.43 -21.48 14.03
N PHE A 30 5.11 -22.72 13.66
CA PHE A 30 6.06 -23.66 13.06
C PHE A 30 6.65 -23.16 11.74
N MET A 31 5.87 -22.39 10.97
CA MET A 31 6.32 -21.81 9.70
C MET A 31 7.10 -20.49 9.86
N LEU A 32 7.14 -19.90 11.05
CA LEU A 32 7.96 -18.71 11.30
C LEU A 32 9.45 -19.08 11.29
N GLN A 33 10.28 -18.18 10.79
CA GLN A 33 11.72 -18.38 10.69
C GLN A 33 12.47 -17.14 11.16
N GLY A 34 13.70 -17.34 11.65
CA GLY A 34 14.58 -16.28 12.13
C GLY A 34 13.95 -15.46 13.26
N GLU A 35 14.12 -14.14 13.20
CA GLU A 35 13.62 -13.19 14.21
C GLU A 35 12.13 -13.37 14.56
N ALA A 36 11.33 -13.88 13.61
CA ALA A 36 9.91 -14.12 13.84
C ALA A 36 9.61 -15.31 14.74
N ALA A 37 10.40 -16.37 14.65
CA ALA A 37 10.28 -17.51 15.52
C ALA A 37 10.72 -17.13 16.95
N ASP A 38 11.87 -16.47 17.09
CA ASP A 38 12.42 -16.03 18.39
C ASP A 38 11.43 -15.12 19.14
N LEU A 39 10.82 -14.20 18.40
CA LEU A 39 9.82 -13.27 18.90
C LEU A 39 8.55 -13.98 19.40
N TRP A 40 8.12 -15.00 18.68
CA TRP A 40 6.95 -15.78 19.05
C TRP A 40 7.21 -16.67 20.28
N GLU A 41 8.40 -17.26 20.39
CA GLU A 41 8.82 -17.98 21.60
C GLU A 41 8.82 -17.08 22.84
N MET A 42 9.30 -15.84 22.70
CA MET A 42 9.23 -14.86 23.79
C MET A 42 7.79 -14.51 24.18
N GLU A 43 6.87 -14.41 23.21
CA GLU A 43 5.46 -14.11 23.49
C GLU A 43 4.75 -15.29 24.16
N LYS A 44 5.02 -16.52 23.74
CA LYS A 44 4.57 -17.74 24.43
C LYS A 44 5.11 -17.81 25.86
N GLY A 45 6.35 -17.38 26.09
CA GLY A 45 6.94 -17.34 27.43
C GLY A 45 6.27 -16.37 28.41
N LYS A 46 5.40 -15.48 27.94
CA LYS A 46 4.59 -14.61 28.81
C LYS A 46 3.34 -15.31 29.36
N LEU A 47 2.92 -16.43 28.75
CA LEU A 47 1.83 -17.24 29.26
C LEU A 47 2.32 -18.01 30.49
N GLY A 48 1.57 -17.90 31.58
CA GLY A 48 1.80 -18.64 32.81
C GLY A 48 1.37 -20.11 32.68
N PRO A 49 1.78 -20.97 33.65
CA PRO A 49 1.32 -22.35 33.70
C PRO A 49 -0.21 -22.39 33.88
N GLY A 50 -0.94 -22.87 32.88
CA GLY A 50 -2.41 -23.00 32.90
C GLY A 50 -3.17 -21.95 32.08
N ASP A 51 -2.47 -20.98 31.47
CA ASP A 51 -3.10 -20.07 30.54
C ASP A 51 -3.58 -20.81 29.28
N ALA A 52 -4.70 -20.34 28.72
CA ALA A 52 -5.22 -20.88 27.48
C ALA A 52 -4.22 -20.66 26.33
N PRO A 53 -4.09 -21.61 25.39
CA PRO A 53 -3.29 -21.39 24.20
C PRO A 53 -3.86 -20.22 23.39
N PHE A 54 -2.98 -19.46 22.74
CA PHE A 54 -3.40 -18.39 21.85
C PHE A 54 -4.35 -18.94 20.78
N ILE A 55 -5.47 -18.27 20.59
CA ILE A 55 -6.35 -18.52 19.45
C ILE A 55 -5.87 -17.74 18.22
N TRP A 56 -6.33 -18.15 17.02
CA TRP A 56 -5.87 -17.56 15.76
C TRP A 56 -6.00 -16.02 15.71
N GLU A 57 -7.08 -15.46 16.24
CA GLU A 57 -7.28 -14.01 16.29
C GLU A 57 -6.28 -13.28 17.19
N GLU A 58 -5.86 -13.90 18.30
CA GLU A 58 -4.84 -13.34 19.20
C GLU A 58 -3.46 -13.38 18.57
N PHE A 59 -3.11 -14.49 17.92
CA PHE A 59 -1.90 -14.58 17.11
C PHE A 59 -1.87 -13.46 16.06
N LYS A 60 -2.95 -13.28 15.29
CA LYS A 60 -3.03 -12.21 14.28
C LYS A 60 -2.87 -10.83 14.89
N LYS A 61 -3.47 -10.58 16.05
CA LYS A 61 -3.34 -9.29 16.76
C LYS A 61 -1.89 -9.03 17.14
N ILE A 62 -1.22 -9.98 17.79
CA ILE A 62 0.18 -9.88 18.22
C ILE A 62 1.10 -9.73 16.99
N PHE A 63 0.89 -10.57 15.98
CA PHE A 63 1.64 -10.53 14.73
C PHE A 63 1.49 -9.16 14.05
N HIS A 64 0.27 -8.63 13.94
CA HIS A 64 0.04 -7.29 13.42
C HIS A 64 0.65 -6.21 14.31
N GLU A 65 0.56 -6.29 15.62
CA GLU A 65 1.13 -5.27 16.51
C GLU A 65 2.66 -5.20 16.39
N LYS A 66 3.32 -6.34 16.17
CA LYS A 66 4.79 -6.39 16.12
C LYS A 66 5.36 -6.12 14.73
N TYR A 67 4.75 -6.68 13.68
CA TYR A 67 5.17 -6.47 12.29
C TYR A 67 4.55 -5.23 11.63
N PHE A 68 3.43 -4.74 12.17
CA PHE A 68 2.76 -3.49 11.78
C PHE A 68 2.58 -2.61 13.00
N SER A 69 3.66 -2.41 13.76
CA SER A 69 3.68 -1.51 14.91
C SER A 69 3.14 -0.14 14.55
N GLN A 70 2.61 0.59 15.54
CA GLN A 70 2.15 1.97 15.39
C GLN A 70 3.19 2.84 14.65
N GLY A 71 4.49 2.60 14.89
CA GLY A 71 5.58 3.26 14.18
C GLY A 71 5.64 2.94 12.68
N ILE A 72 5.50 1.67 12.29
CA ILE A 72 5.48 1.25 10.88
C ILE A 72 4.21 1.76 10.19
N ARG A 73 3.05 1.71 10.85
CA ARG A 73 1.80 2.29 10.33
C ARG A 73 1.93 3.80 10.14
N PHE A 74 2.49 4.51 11.12
CA PHE A 74 2.75 5.94 11.04
C PHE A 74 3.77 6.26 9.93
N GLN A 75 4.80 5.44 9.75
CA GLN A 75 5.75 5.59 8.65
C GLN A 75 5.07 5.39 7.30
N LYS A 76 4.25 4.34 7.14
CA LYS A 76 3.49 4.09 5.90
C LYS A 76 2.48 5.20 5.62
N TYR A 77 1.83 5.70 6.67
CA TYR A 77 0.97 6.88 6.59
C TYR A 77 1.76 8.10 6.10
N ARG A 78 2.94 8.37 6.66
CA ARG A 78 3.83 9.48 6.24
C ARG A 78 4.34 9.32 4.81
N GLU A 79 4.66 8.09 4.40
CA GLU A 79 5.07 7.78 3.03
C GLU A 79 3.92 8.02 2.05
N PHE A 80 2.70 7.62 2.38
CA PHE A 80 1.52 7.94 1.58
C PHE A 80 1.19 9.44 1.61
N ASP A 81 1.40 10.09 2.76
CA ASP A 81 1.16 11.51 2.90
C ASP A 81 2.01 12.33 1.92
N ARG A 82 3.29 11.97 1.84
CA ARG A 82 4.31 12.58 0.97
C ARG A 82 4.39 11.96 -0.43
N LEU A 83 3.43 11.13 -0.82
CA LEU A 83 3.48 10.41 -2.08
C LEU A 83 3.20 11.37 -3.26
N GLU A 84 4.26 11.65 -4.02
CA GLU A 84 4.22 12.45 -5.24
C GLU A 84 4.58 11.62 -6.47
N GLN A 85 4.17 12.08 -7.65
CA GLN A 85 4.41 11.44 -8.94
C GLN A 85 5.92 11.36 -9.23
N GLY A 86 6.68 12.42 -8.96
CA GLY A 86 8.10 12.48 -9.29
C GLY A 86 8.36 12.19 -10.77
N ASP A 87 9.22 11.22 -11.04
CA ASP A 87 9.58 10.73 -12.39
C ASP A 87 8.71 9.56 -12.87
N MET A 88 7.75 9.10 -12.06
CA MET A 88 6.83 8.05 -12.46
C MET A 88 5.85 8.56 -13.53
N THR A 89 5.42 7.67 -14.41
CA THR A 89 4.24 7.95 -15.24
C THR A 89 3.00 8.08 -14.35
N VAL A 90 1.97 8.77 -14.82
CA VAL A 90 0.69 8.89 -14.10
C VAL A 90 0.12 7.49 -13.80
N ALA A 91 0.29 6.52 -14.71
CA ALA A 91 -0.15 5.15 -14.50
C ALA A 91 0.60 4.44 -13.35
N GLN A 92 1.93 4.60 -13.29
CA GLN A 92 2.74 4.07 -12.19
C GLN A 92 2.42 4.74 -10.86
N TYR A 93 2.24 6.06 -10.88
CA TYR A 93 1.82 6.83 -9.72
C TYR A 93 0.45 6.39 -9.20
N ALA A 94 -0.54 6.18 -10.08
CA ALA A 94 -1.86 5.66 -9.72
C ALA A 94 -1.80 4.27 -9.09
N ALA A 95 -1.01 3.35 -9.65
CA ALA A 95 -0.83 2.02 -9.07
C ALA A 95 -0.21 2.08 -7.65
N LYS A 96 0.82 2.91 -7.47
CA LYS A 96 1.48 3.12 -6.17
C LYS A 96 0.56 3.81 -5.16
N PHE A 97 -0.25 4.75 -5.62
CA PHE A 97 -1.26 5.42 -4.80
C PHE A 97 -2.28 4.41 -4.27
N GLU A 98 -2.80 3.53 -5.13
CA GLU A 98 -3.74 2.48 -4.74
C GLU A 98 -3.15 1.52 -3.70
N GLU A 99 -1.90 1.10 -3.91
CA GLU A 99 -1.18 0.22 -3.00
C GLU A 99 -1.05 0.84 -1.61
N MET A 100 -0.61 2.11 -1.56
CA MET A 100 -0.33 2.82 -0.31
C MET A 100 -1.59 3.29 0.42
N SER A 101 -2.69 3.50 -0.31
CA SER A 101 -3.97 3.97 0.24
C SER A 101 -4.52 3.08 1.36
N ARG A 102 -4.21 1.77 1.31
CA ARG A 102 -4.64 0.76 2.29
C ARG A 102 -4.11 1.03 3.70
N TYR A 103 -2.99 1.74 3.80
CA TYR A 103 -2.33 2.06 5.07
C TYR A 103 -2.83 3.37 5.70
N ALA A 104 -3.62 4.16 4.97
CA ALA A 104 -4.12 5.45 5.45
C ALA A 104 -5.55 5.74 4.95
N PRO A 105 -6.53 4.88 5.28
CA PRO A 105 -7.92 5.05 4.83
C PRO A 105 -8.51 6.39 5.31
N THR A 106 -8.07 6.91 6.45
CA THR A 106 -8.52 8.20 7.00
C THR A 106 -8.12 9.41 6.15
N LEU A 107 -7.03 9.34 5.37
CA LEU A 107 -6.59 10.42 4.48
C LEU A 107 -7.42 10.53 3.19
N ILE A 108 -8.21 9.52 2.87
CA ILE A 108 -8.97 9.39 1.62
C ILE A 108 -10.39 8.89 1.91
N SER A 109 -10.95 9.32 3.04
CA SER A 109 -12.25 8.87 3.55
C SER A 109 -13.37 9.11 2.55
N GLU A 110 -13.30 10.23 1.82
CA GLU A 110 -14.21 10.57 0.73
C GLU A 110 -13.50 10.52 -0.64
N ASP A 111 -14.25 10.25 -1.72
CA ASP A 111 -13.69 10.25 -3.07
C ASP A 111 -13.14 11.63 -3.46
N SER A 112 -13.73 12.70 -2.92
CA SER A 112 -13.29 14.10 -3.04
C SER A 112 -11.91 14.32 -2.42
N ASP A 113 -11.67 13.79 -1.22
CA ASP A 113 -10.38 13.82 -0.54
C ASP A 113 -9.33 13.02 -1.28
N ARG A 114 -9.73 11.84 -1.76
CA ARG A 114 -8.89 10.97 -2.60
C ARG A 114 -8.46 11.68 -3.89
N ALA A 115 -9.42 12.29 -4.59
CA ALA A 115 -9.19 13.07 -5.80
C ALA A 115 -8.22 14.23 -5.54
N ARG A 116 -8.47 14.99 -4.47
CA ARG A 116 -7.63 16.13 -4.07
C ARG A 116 -6.21 15.69 -3.73
N LYS A 117 -6.04 14.61 -2.96
CA LYS A 117 -4.72 14.09 -2.59
C LYS A 117 -3.94 13.62 -3.81
N PHE A 118 -4.58 12.85 -4.70
CA PHE A 118 -3.96 12.40 -5.94
C PHE A 118 -3.56 13.59 -6.83
N LYS A 119 -4.46 14.56 -7.03
CA LYS A 119 -4.18 15.79 -7.79
C LYS A 119 -2.96 16.53 -7.23
N ASN A 120 -2.88 16.66 -5.91
CA ASN A 120 -1.81 17.42 -5.26
C ASN A 120 -0.43 16.76 -5.38
N GLY A 121 -0.38 15.43 -5.53
CA GLY A 121 0.88 14.73 -5.78
C GLY A 121 1.26 14.62 -7.25
N LEU A 122 0.45 15.08 -8.20
CA LEU A 122 0.82 15.11 -9.62
C LEU A 122 1.99 16.07 -9.86
N ARG A 123 2.81 15.75 -10.86
CA ARG A 123 3.91 16.62 -11.29
C ARG A 123 3.35 17.98 -11.73
N GLY A 124 4.03 19.07 -11.35
CA GLY A 124 3.50 20.43 -11.46
C GLY A 124 2.85 20.80 -12.80
N ARG A 125 3.43 20.39 -13.94
CA ARG A 125 2.85 20.67 -15.26
C ARG A 125 1.51 19.96 -15.50
N ILE A 126 1.38 18.72 -15.05
CA ILE A 126 0.14 17.93 -15.14
C ILE A 126 -0.87 18.47 -14.13
N GLN A 127 -0.42 18.70 -12.88
CA GLN A 127 -1.24 19.26 -11.81
C GLN A 127 -1.90 20.59 -12.22
N GLN A 128 -1.15 21.52 -12.80
CA GLN A 128 -1.68 22.81 -13.26
C GLN A 128 -2.77 22.65 -14.32
N GLN A 129 -2.58 21.73 -15.28
CA GLN A 129 -3.58 21.48 -16.32
C GLN A 129 -4.81 20.76 -15.78
N VAL A 130 -4.65 19.83 -14.84
CA VAL A 130 -5.77 19.16 -14.17
C VAL A 130 -6.54 20.14 -13.28
N ALA A 131 -5.86 21.08 -12.62
CA ALA A 131 -6.48 22.07 -11.73
C ALA A 131 -7.39 23.07 -12.47
N ALA A 132 -7.24 23.20 -13.79
CA ALA A 132 -8.17 23.98 -14.63
C ALA A 132 -9.56 23.33 -14.76
N PHE A 133 -9.72 22.09 -14.30
CA PHE A 133 -10.99 21.35 -14.29
C PHE A 133 -11.50 21.20 -12.85
N GLU A 134 -12.80 21.44 -12.65
CA GLU A 134 -13.48 21.19 -11.37
C GLU A 134 -13.82 19.70 -11.22
N LEU A 135 -12.80 18.87 -11.02
CA LEU A 135 -12.96 17.42 -10.85
C LEU A 135 -12.99 17.07 -9.36
N SER A 136 -14.03 16.35 -8.94
CA SER A 136 -14.23 15.88 -7.57
C SER A 136 -14.10 14.37 -7.41
N SER A 137 -14.05 13.59 -8.50
CA SER A 137 -13.86 12.15 -8.43
C SER A 137 -12.42 11.73 -8.70
N TYR A 138 -11.93 10.76 -7.93
CA TYR A 138 -10.59 10.19 -8.12
C TYR A 138 -10.41 9.65 -9.55
N LYS A 139 -11.43 8.93 -10.05
CA LYS A 139 -11.42 8.35 -11.40
C LYS A 139 -11.25 9.42 -12.48
N ASP A 140 -11.95 10.54 -12.35
CA ASP A 140 -11.91 11.61 -13.35
C ASP A 140 -10.54 12.32 -13.34
N VAL A 141 -9.98 12.57 -12.16
CA VAL A 141 -8.64 13.14 -12.01
C VAL A 141 -7.59 12.23 -12.64
N VAL A 142 -7.62 10.92 -12.37
CA VAL A 142 -6.68 9.94 -12.95
C VAL A 142 -6.80 9.92 -14.47
N ASN A 143 -8.01 9.78 -15.02
CA ASN A 143 -8.24 9.75 -16.45
C ASN A 143 -7.73 11.03 -17.14
N LYS A 144 -8.00 12.19 -16.53
CA LYS A 144 -7.57 13.47 -17.08
C LYS A 144 -6.05 13.61 -17.06
N ALA A 145 -5.41 13.23 -15.96
CA ALA A 145 -3.95 13.24 -15.83
C ALA A 145 -3.28 12.34 -16.88
N LEU A 146 -3.82 11.15 -17.15
CA LEU A 146 -3.32 10.24 -18.19
C LEU A 146 -3.38 10.85 -19.60
N VAL A 147 -4.50 11.51 -19.93
CA VAL A 147 -4.66 12.19 -21.23
C VAL A 147 -3.67 13.34 -21.37
N ILE A 148 -3.47 14.12 -20.31
CA ILE A 148 -2.54 15.24 -20.29
C ILE A 148 -1.10 14.74 -20.46
N GLU A 149 -0.66 13.75 -19.68
CA GLU A 149 0.69 13.18 -19.76
C GLU A 149 1.02 12.74 -21.19
N LYS A 150 0.12 11.95 -21.81
CA LYS A 150 0.28 11.52 -23.21
C LYS A 150 0.40 12.71 -24.19
N GLY A 151 -0.38 13.77 -23.99
CA GLY A 151 -0.30 14.98 -24.80
C GLY A 151 1.05 15.71 -24.66
N LEU A 152 1.59 15.76 -23.43
CA LEU A 152 2.88 16.37 -23.14
C LEU A 152 4.05 15.59 -23.75
N ASP A 153 4.01 14.26 -23.65
CA ASP A 153 5.04 13.37 -24.22
C ASP A 153 5.09 13.48 -25.76
N ASN A 154 3.92 13.50 -26.39
CA ASN A 154 3.81 13.69 -27.84
C ASN A 154 4.39 15.04 -28.29
N ALA A 155 4.10 16.12 -27.54
CA ALA A 155 4.63 17.44 -27.83
C ALA A 155 6.15 17.53 -27.64
N HIS A 156 6.68 16.82 -26.64
CA HIS A 156 8.12 16.70 -26.41
C HIS A 156 8.80 15.97 -27.57
N ALA A 157 8.30 14.79 -27.95
CA ALA A 157 8.83 13.99 -29.05
C ALA A 157 8.80 14.75 -30.40
N ALA A 158 7.75 15.53 -30.66
CA ALA A 158 7.66 16.35 -31.86
C ALA A 158 8.75 17.45 -31.91
N ARG A 159 9.03 18.09 -30.77
CA ARG A 159 10.08 19.13 -30.66
C ARG A 159 11.47 18.55 -30.89
N GLU A 160 11.78 17.39 -30.31
CA GLU A 160 13.06 16.72 -30.51
C GLU A 160 13.28 16.30 -31.97
N LYS A 161 12.26 15.74 -32.62
CA LYS A 161 12.32 15.39 -34.05
C LYS A 161 12.58 16.62 -34.92
N ASN A 162 11.97 17.76 -34.60
CA ASN A 162 12.17 19.00 -35.33
C ASN A 162 13.57 19.60 -35.13
N MET A 163 14.20 19.41 -33.96
CA MET A 163 15.59 19.83 -33.73
C MET A 163 16.58 18.97 -34.51
N LYS A 164 16.40 17.64 -34.51
CA LYS A 164 17.28 16.71 -35.26
C LYS A 164 17.22 16.87 -36.78
N LYS A 165 16.16 17.48 -37.32
CA LYS A 165 16.03 17.79 -38.76
C LYS A 165 16.71 19.10 -39.17
N LYS A 166 17.12 19.93 -38.21
CA LYS A 166 17.77 21.23 -38.45
C LYS A 166 19.31 21.16 -38.39
N PHE A 167 19.85 19.99 -38.11
CA PHE A 167 21.28 19.66 -38.15
C PHE A 167 21.48 18.49 -39.11
#